data_AF-A0AAV4T2G3-F1
#
_entry.id   AF-A0AAV4T2G3-F1
#
_cell.length_a   1.000
_cell.length_b   1.000
_cell.length_c   1.000
_cell.angle_alpha   90.00
_cell.angle_beta   90.00
_cell.angle_gamma   90.00
#
_symmetry.space_group_name_H-M   'P 1'
#
loop_
_entity.id
_entity.type
_entity.pdbx_description
1 polymer ?
#
loop_
_entity_poly.entity_id
_entity_poly.type
_entity_poly.pdbx_seq_one_letter_code
_entity_poly.pdbx_strand_id
1 'polypeptide(L)'
;MAVGYSCLPSAKPEDSLVGIVFNKKDQEIISQQQQVIDALHKCFGSKPTISVSIDGVKALTEDRTEVVFYLLERLQTGLTRRIPPAEICTYLEQPNIKAQISTLGVLSVAPKTVPSKEQIQNYLDNPPAGLEPIVWKQAKLDNPDPEKLIPTPLIGFQELSRRTKCQEYETKQHQKRLEIISDDIAELNRNHTTTVAKIAEHKRKLLELQHRVLKVLVHQEITRKMGYAIQADEEQLRIKLEAIQAELSAPTQFKGHLKELTSQIRMQNYQTSVFEGERYCMDEVSKEEIKEQLLSQQEGISLLINIIKEDMADLKTIEEIINEETARRR
;
A
#
# COMPACT_ATOMS: atom_id res chain seq x y z
N MET A 1 5.39 19.93 37.42
CA MET A 1 5.16 18.55 36.93
C MET A 1 3.87 18.57 36.14
N ALA A 2 3.81 17.87 35.01
CA ALA A 2 2.61 17.74 34.18
C ALA A 2 2.37 16.26 33.89
N VAL A 3 1.19 15.90 33.41
CA VAL A 3 0.91 14.55 32.89
C VAL A 3 0.76 14.65 31.38
N GLY A 4 1.50 13.81 30.66
CA GLY A 4 1.32 13.61 29.22
C GLY A 4 0.74 12.24 28.93
N TYR A 5 0.47 11.96 27.66
CA TYR A 5 0.02 10.65 27.21
C TYR A 5 1.06 10.01 26.30
N SER A 6 1.41 8.76 26.59
CA SER A 6 2.33 7.95 25.79
C SER A 6 1.56 6.79 25.16
N CYS A 7 1.88 6.50 23.90
CA CYS A 7 1.31 5.34 23.22
C CYS A 7 1.91 4.05 23.76
N LEU A 8 1.07 3.04 23.95
CA LEU A 8 1.49 1.68 24.26
C LEU A 8 2.35 1.14 23.10
N PRO A 9 3.36 0.30 23.40
CA PRO A 9 4.11 -0.39 22.34
C PRO A 9 3.14 -1.12 21.40
N SER A 10 3.33 -0.94 20.09
CA SER A 10 2.56 -1.64 19.04
C SER A 10 3.28 -2.87 18.50
N ALA A 11 4.51 -3.13 18.96
CA ALA A 11 5.30 -4.27 18.53
C ALA A 11 4.57 -5.58 18.87
N LYS A 12 4.52 -6.48 17.90
CA LYS A 12 3.86 -7.76 18.09
C LYS A 12 4.77 -8.69 18.89
N PRO A 13 4.22 -9.67 19.61
CA PRO A 13 5.03 -10.66 20.34
C PRO A 13 6.02 -11.40 19.43
N GLU A 14 5.65 -11.63 18.17
CA GLU A 14 6.48 -12.26 17.14
C GLU A 14 7.74 -11.47 16.79
N ASP A 15 7.73 -10.15 16.98
CA ASP A 15 8.88 -9.29 16.67
C ASP A 15 10.03 -9.52 17.68
N SER A 16 9.73 -10.01 18.88
CA SER A 16 10.72 -10.34 19.92
C SER A 16 11.75 -9.23 20.18
N LEU A 17 11.28 -7.99 20.25
CA LEU A 17 12.12 -6.80 20.39
C LEU A 17 12.52 -6.54 21.85
N VAL A 18 13.78 -6.14 22.04
CA VAL A 18 14.36 -5.71 23.32
C VAL A 18 14.97 -4.33 23.14
N GLY A 19 14.64 -3.41 24.04
CA GLY A 19 15.26 -2.08 24.12
C GLY A 19 16.42 -2.09 25.10
N ILE A 20 17.59 -1.63 24.67
CA ILE A 20 18.77 -1.44 25.50
C ILE A 20 19.22 0.02 25.45
N VAL A 21 19.38 0.65 26.61
CA VAL A 21 19.71 2.08 26.71
C VAL A 21 21.19 2.25 27.01
N PHE A 22 21.90 2.96 26.13
CA PHE A 22 23.30 3.33 26.30
C PHE A 22 23.45 4.76 26.80
N ASN A 23 24.50 5.03 27.58
CA ASN A 23 24.95 6.38 27.97
C ASN A 23 25.83 7.05 26.89
N LYS A 24 25.44 6.90 25.62
CA LYS A 24 26.15 7.39 24.44
C LYS A 24 25.20 8.16 23.53
N LYS A 25 25.78 9.04 22.70
CA LYS A 25 25.04 9.79 21.67
C LYS A 25 24.60 8.84 20.55
N ASP A 26 23.50 9.17 19.89
CA ASP A 26 22.92 8.35 18.83
C ASP A 26 23.87 8.23 17.63
N GLN A 27 24.52 9.34 17.24
CA GLN A 27 25.53 9.35 16.18
C GLN A 27 26.72 8.43 16.49
N GLU A 28 27.15 8.35 17.75
CA GLU A 28 28.23 7.45 18.16
C GLU A 28 27.80 5.99 17.98
N ILE A 29 26.61 5.64 18.49
CA ILE A 29 26.03 4.30 18.36
C ILE A 29 25.86 3.90 16.88
N ILE A 30 25.37 4.81 16.04
CA ILE A 30 25.20 4.57 14.60
C ILE A 30 26.56 4.35 13.93
N SER A 31 27.57 5.18 14.25
CA SER A 31 28.92 5.03 13.67
C SER A 31 29.63 3.74 14.12
N GLN A 32 29.32 3.25 15.32
CA GLN A 32 29.91 2.04 15.92
C GLN A 32 28.93 0.86 15.90
N GLN A 33 27.93 0.86 15.03
CA GLN A 33 26.83 -0.11 15.06
C GLN A 33 27.33 -1.57 15.02
N GLN A 34 28.30 -1.87 14.15
CA GLN A 34 28.87 -3.21 14.07
C GLN A 34 29.60 -3.62 15.36
N GLN A 35 30.31 -2.69 16.00
CA GLN A 35 30.98 -2.96 17.27
C GLN A 35 29.98 -3.24 18.39
N VAL A 36 28.84 -2.55 18.39
CA VAL A 36 27.74 -2.83 19.33
C VAL A 36 27.16 -4.23 19.09
N ILE A 37 26.93 -4.61 17.83
CA ILE A 37 26.47 -5.95 17.44
C ILE A 37 27.45 -7.01 17.93
N ASP A 38 28.74 -6.84 17.67
CA ASP A 38 29.79 -7.79 18.04
C ASP A 38 29.94 -7.90 19.57
N ALA A 39 29.84 -6.77 20.28
CA ALA A 39 29.89 -6.74 21.74
C ALA A 39 28.68 -7.45 22.37
N LEU A 40 27.47 -7.24 21.83
CA LEU A 40 26.27 -7.97 22.25
C LEU A 40 26.41 -9.46 21.92
N HIS A 41 26.89 -9.82 20.73
CA HIS A 41 27.11 -11.22 20.35
C HIS A 41 28.07 -11.93 21.30
N LYS A 42 29.13 -11.23 21.72
CA LYS A 42 30.06 -11.70 22.75
C LYS A 42 29.38 -11.89 24.11
N CYS A 43 28.49 -10.99 24.51
CA CYS A 43 27.71 -11.15 25.74
C CYS A 43 26.83 -12.41 25.69
N PHE A 44 26.31 -12.79 24.52
CA PHE A 44 25.56 -14.04 24.31
C PHE A 44 26.45 -15.27 24.05
N GLY A 45 27.74 -15.20 24.42
CA GLY A 45 28.68 -16.32 24.38
C GLY A 45 29.28 -16.62 23.01
N SER A 46 29.19 -15.69 22.05
CA SER A 46 29.75 -15.82 20.70
C SER A 46 29.34 -17.11 19.97
N LYS A 47 28.14 -17.63 20.27
CA LYS A 47 27.65 -18.86 19.66
C LYS A 47 27.38 -18.63 18.16
N PRO A 48 27.86 -19.51 17.27
CA PRO A 48 27.59 -19.37 15.83
C PRO A 48 26.11 -19.59 15.47
N THR A 49 25.34 -20.17 16.40
CA THR A 49 23.90 -20.36 16.26
C THR A 49 23.11 -19.09 16.56
N ILE A 50 23.70 -18.07 17.18
CA ILE A 50 23.00 -16.84 17.57
C ILE A 50 23.51 -15.69 16.71
N SER A 51 22.60 -14.87 16.18
CA SER A 51 22.94 -13.60 15.54
C SER A 51 22.13 -12.46 16.15
N VAL A 52 22.81 -11.32 16.38
CA VAL A 52 22.19 -10.09 16.88
C VAL A 52 21.79 -9.22 15.70
N SER A 53 20.56 -8.70 15.70
CA SER A 53 20.08 -7.78 14.67
C SER A 53 19.47 -6.53 15.31
N ILE A 54 19.89 -5.36 14.84
CA ILE A 54 19.37 -4.06 15.31
C ILE A 54 18.17 -3.69 14.45
N ASP A 55 17.05 -3.42 15.11
CA ASP A 55 15.79 -2.97 14.51
C ASP A 55 15.74 -1.44 14.41
N GLY A 56 16.26 -0.73 15.43
CA GLY A 56 16.27 0.73 15.44
C GLY A 56 17.22 1.34 16.47
N VAL A 57 17.59 2.60 16.24
CA VAL A 57 18.40 3.41 17.15
C VAL A 57 17.68 4.74 17.36
N LYS A 58 17.34 5.03 18.62
CA LYS A 58 16.50 6.16 19.03
C LYS A 58 17.21 7.00 20.08
N ALA A 59 17.49 8.26 19.77
CA ALA A 59 17.97 9.21 20.76
C ALA A 59 16.89 9.45 21.82
N LEU A 60 17.21 9.18 23.09
CA LEU A 60 16.35 9.52 24.22
C LEU A 60 16.68 10.93 24.72
N THR A 61 17.94 11.21 24.99
CA THR A 61 18.45 12.55 25.35
C THR A 61 19.75 12.83 24.60
N GLU A 62 20.39 13.99 24.80
CA GLU A 62 21.64 14.32 24.09
C GLU A 62 22.75 13.27 24.27
N ASP A 63 22.80 12.64 25.44
CA ASP A 63 23.82 11.64 25.80
C ASP A 63 23.25 10.24 26.08
N ARG A 64 21.98 9.97 25.71
CA ARG A 64 21.38 8.64 25.91
C ARG A 64 20.66 8.16 24.66
N THR A 65 20.90 6.91 24.31
CA THR A 65 20.37 6.29 23.10
C THR A 65 19.77 4.93 23.44
N GLU A 66 18.54 4.71 23.00
CA GLU A 66 17.91 3.40 23.01
C GLU A 66 18.21 2.68 21.69
N VAL A 67 18.80 1.48 21.79
CA VAL A 67 18.92 0.56 20.66
C VAL A 67 17.86 -0.51 20.82
N VAL A 68 17.04 -0.71 19.80
CA VAL A 68 16.05 -1.79 19.74
C VAL A 68 16.67 -2.90 18.91
N PHE A 69 16.72 -4.11 19.45
CA PHE A 69 17.33 -5.27 18.80
C PHE A 69 16.54 -6.55 19.08
N TYR A 70 16.81 -7.58 18.29
CA TYR A 70 16.33 -8.94 18.52
C TYR A 70 17.45 -9.95 18.25
N LEU A 71 17.28 -11.18 18.75
CA LEU A 71 18.21 -12.28 18.52
C LEU A 71 17.56 -13.35 17.64
N LEU A 72 18.31 -13.86 16.67
CA LEU A 72 17.94 -15.04 15.90
C LEU A 72 18.79 -16.22 16.36
N GLU A 73 18.13 -17.35 16.58
CA GLU A 73 18.75 -18.64 16.88
C GLU A 73 18.54 -19.61 15.71
N ARG A 74 19.62 -20.18 15.19
CA ARG A 74 19.61 -21.25 14.20
C ARG A 74 19.55 -22.61 14.91
N LEU A 75 18.45 -23.32 14.67
CA LEU A 75 18.22 -24.67 15.18
C LEU A 75 19.02 -25.71 14.38
N GLN A 76 19.21 -26.89 14.98
CA GLN A 76 19.90 -28.02 14.33
C GLN A 76 19.20 -28.49 13.05
N THR A 77 17.91 -28.21 12.91
CA THR A 77 17.10 -28.47 11.71
C THR A 77 17.40 -27.51 10.55
N GLY A 78 18.20 -26.46 10.78
CA GLY A 78 18.50 -25.41 9.82
C GLY A 78 17.52 -24.23 9.84
N LEU A 79 16.39 -24.36 10.54
CA LEU A 79 15.41 -23.27 10.73
C LEU A 79 15.93 -22.21 11.70
N THR A 80 15.56 -20.95 11.47
CA THR A 80 15.87 -19.82 12.36
C THR A 80 14.63 -19.37 13.12
N ARG A 81 14.75 -19.14 14.43
CA ARG A 81 13.68 -18.57 15.27
C ARG A 81 14.16 -17.32 16.00
N ARG A 82 13.25 -16.42 16.37
CA ARG A 82 13.56 -15.32 17.28
C ARG A 82 13.53 -15.79 18.74
N ILE A 83 14.49 -15.34 19.55
CA ILE A 83 14.54 -15.65 20.98
C ILE A 83 13.56 -14.72 21.73
N PRO A 84 12.70 -15.24 22.61
CA PRO A 84 11.74 -14.42 23.36
C PRO A 84 12.42 -13.30 24.20
N PRO A 85 11.84 -12.07 24.25
CA PRO A 85 12.43 -10.95 24.99
C PRO A 85 12.70 -11.21 26.47
N ALA A 86 11.82 -11.97 27.14
CA ALA A 86 11.96 -12.32 28.55
C ALA A 86 13.21 -13.17 28.81
N GLU A 87 13.52 -14.12 27.92
CA GLU A 87 14.73 -14.94 28.01
C GLU A 87 15.99 -14.07 27.83
N ILE A 88 15.96 -13.16 26.86
CA ILE A 88 17.05 -12.21 26.60
C ILE A 88 17.32 -11.33 27.83
N CYS A 89 16.27 -10.73 28.40
CA CYS A 89 16.41 -9.85 29.57
C CYS A 89 16.91 -10.63 30.80
N THR A 90 16.35 -11.80 31.06
CA THR A 90 16.78 -12.67 32.18
C THR A 90 18.25 -13.07 32.04
N TYR A 91 18.69 -13.37 30.82
CA TYR A 91 20.08 -13.71 30.54
C TYR A 91 21.03 -12.52 30.77
N LEU A 92 20.65 -11.33 30.30
CA LEU A 92 21.43 -10.10 30.47
C LEU A 92 21.50 -9.63 31.94
N GLU A 93 20.53 -10.02 32.77
CA GLU A 93 20.52 -9.72 34.21
C GLU A 93 21.48 -10.60 35.03
N GLN A 94 22.01 -11.69 34.47
CA GLN A 94 22.99 -12.53 35.16
C GLN A 94 24.21 -11.71 35.60
N PRO A 95 24.73 -11.86 36.84
CA PRO A 95 25.74 -10.95 37.41
C PRO A 95 26.98 -10.72 36.52
N ASN A 96 27.49 -11.79 35.91
CA ASN A 96 28.66 -11.73 35.03
C ASN A 96 28.37 -10.97 33.73
N ILE A 97 27.19 -11.19 33.14
CA ILE A 97 26.79 -10.55 31.89
C ILE A 97 26.41 -9.09 32.14
N LYS A 98 25.69 -8.82 33.24
CA LYS A 98 25.34 -7.48 33.69
C LYS A 98 26.57 -6.59 33.86
N ALA A 99 27.64 -7.13 34.47
CA ALA A 99 28.92 -6.42 34.59
C ALA A 99 29.57 -6.11 33.23
N GLN A 100 29.51 -7.06 32.27
CA GLN A 100 30.03 -6.86 30.91
C GLN A 100 29.26 -5.76 30.18
N ILE A 101 27.92 -5.80 30.18
CA ILE A 101 27.11 -4.80 29.47
C ILE A 101 27.18 -3.41 30.14
N SER A 102 27.31 -3.35 31.46
CA SER A 102 27.56 -2.07 32.14
C SER A 102 28.88 -1.42 31.72
N THR A 103 29.92 -2.23 31.45
CA THR A 103 31.19 -1.74 30.89
C THR A 103 31.03 -1.17 29.48
N LEU A 104 30.05 -1.64 28.72
CA LEU A 104 29.69 -1.11 27.41
C LEU A 104 28.87 0.20 27.48
N GLY A 105 28.56 0.68 28.68
CA GLY A 105 27.76 1.89 28.89
C GLY A 105 26.24 1.66 28.93
N VAL A 106 25.81 0.41 29.11
CA VAL A 106 24.38 0.08 29.20
C VAL A 106 23.82 0.49 30.56
N LEU A 107 22.73 1.28 30.54
CA LEU A 107 22.01 1.76 31.71
C LEU A 107 20.81 0.88 32.06
N SER A 108 20.06 0.43 31.06
CA SER A 108 18.87 -0.41 31.25
C SER A 108 18.60 -1.30 30.04
N VAL A 109 17.94 -2.43 30.30
CA VAL A 109 17.45 -3.37 29.29
C VAL A 109 16.00 -3.65 29.64
N ALA A 110 15.10 -3.59 28.67
CA ALA A 110 13.69 -3.91 28.88
C ALA A 110 13.07 -4.55 27.63
N PRO A 111 12.13 -5.49 27.79
CA PRO A 111 11.37 -6.03 26.68
C PRO A 111 10.46 -4.95 26.07
N LYS A 112 10.40 -4.88 24.74
CA LYS A 112 9.48 -3.99 24.00
C LYS A 112 8.15 -4.68 23.70
N THR A 113 7.61 -5.42 24.66
CA THR A 113 6.35 -6.14 24.52
C THR A 113 5.18 -5.30 24.96
N VAL A 114 4.00 -5.53 24.36
CA VAL A 114 2.74 -4.94 24.84
C VAL A 114 2.51 -5.39 26.29
N PRO A 115 2.33 -4.45 27.24
CA PRO A 115 2.04 -4.80 28.62
C PRO A 115 0.67 -5.49 28.73
N SER A 116 0.54 -6.45 29.65
CA SER A 116 -0.73 -7.14 29.89
C SER A 116 -1.77 -6.19 30.49
N LYS A 117 -3.06 -6.52 30.37
CA LYS A 117 -4.14 -5.73 31.01
C LYS A 117 -3.92 -5.56 32.50
N GLU A 118 -3.44 -6.59 33.19
CA GLU A 118 -3.11 -6.57 34.61
C GLU A 118 -1.93 -5.64 34.92
N GLN A 119 -0.88 -5.64 34.10
CA GLN A 119 0.25 -4.72 34.25
C GLN A 119 -0.16 -3.27 34.05
N ILE A 120 -1.03 -3.00 33.06
CA ILE A 120 -1.58 -1.67 32.82
C ILE A 120 -2.45 -1.25 34.01
N GLN A 121 -3.34 -2.11 34.50
CA GLN A 121 -4.17 -1.82 35.67
C GLN A 121 -3.32 -1.50 36.91
N ASN A 122 -2.33 -2.35 37.20
CA ASN A 122 -1.41 -2.14 38.32
C ASN A 122 -0.65 -0.80 38.19
N TYR A 123 -0.24 -0.41 36.98
CA TYR A 123 0.36 0.91 36.74
C TYR A 123 -0.63 2.05 37.00
N LEU A 124 -1.88 1.90 36.55
CA LEU A 124 -2.90 2.93 36.68
C LEU A 124 -3.43 3.10 38.11
N ASP A 125 -3.33 2.08 38.95
CA ASP A 125 -3.80 2.10 40.33
C ASP A 125 -2.76 2.67 41.30
N ASN A 126 -1.48 2.63 40.93
CA ASN A 126 -0.38 3.14 41.74
C ASN A 126 0.11 4.49 41.19
N PRO A 127 -0.29 5.65 41.77
CA PRO A 127 0.15 6.94 41.29
C PRO A 127 1.69 7.09 41.42
N PRO A 128 2.37 7.68 40.42
CA PRO A 128 3.81 7.91 40.46
C PRO A 128 4.25 8.76 41.66
N ALA A 129 5.43 8.47 42.21
CA ALA A 129 5.99 9.20 43.34
C ALA A 129 6.11 10.71 43.03
N GLY A 130 5.61 11.55 43.95
CA GLY A 130 5.64 13.01 43.82
C GLY A 130 4.47 13.62 43.05
N LEU A 131 3.51 12.81 42.57
CA LEU A 131 2.29 13.30 41.91
C LEU A 131 1.06 13.08 42.81
N GLU A 132 0.24 14.12 42.97
CA GLU A 132 -0.95 14.02 43.82
C GLU A 132 -1.98 13.02 43.25
N PRO A 133 -2.57 12.14 44.08
CA PRO A 133 -3.53 11.14 43.60
C PRO A 133 -4.72 11.72 42.84
N ILE A 134 -5.13 12.95 43.15
CA ILE A 134 -6.24 13.65 42.46
C ILE A 134 -5.84 13.97 41.03
N VAL A 135 -4.65 14.51 40.82
CA VAL A 135 -4.12 14.85 39.48
C VAL A 135 -3.96 13.58 38.63
N TRP A 136 -3.51 12.47 39.24
CA TRP A 136 -3.40 11.19 38.54
C TRP A 136 -4.76 10.63 38.11
N LYS A 137 -5.77 10.70 38.99
CA LYS A 137 -7.15 10.29 38.66
C LYS A 137 -7.73 11.15 37.54
N GLN A 138 -7.51 12.46 37.57
CA GLN A 138 -7.98 13.36 36.53
C GLN A 138 -7.32 13.05 35.18
N ALA A 139 -6.00 12.81 35.16
CA ALA A 139 -5.31 12.43 33.92
C ALA A 139 -5.77 11.06 33.36
N LYS A 140 -6.27 10.14 34.19
CA LYS A 140 -6.90 8.91 33.69
C LYS A 140 -8.22 9.20 32.97
N LEU A 141 -9.02 10.12 33.49
CA LEU A 141 -10.31 10.51 32.90
C LEU A 141 -10.14 11.34 31.63
N ASP A 142 -9.14 12.22 31.61
CA ASP A 142 -8.86 13.12 30.48
C ASP A 142 -8.05 12.46 29.35
N ASN A 143 -7.87 11.14 29.41
CA ASN A 143 -7.14 10.40 28.39
C ASN A 143 -7.96 10.32 27.10
N PRO A 144 -7.48 10.89 25.97
CA PRO A 144 -8.26 10.93 24.74
C PRO A 144 -8.42 9.56 24.05
N ASP A 145 -7.55 8.59 24.35
CA ASP A 145 -7.66 7.22 23.83
C ASP A 145 -7.16 6.21 24.90
N PRO A 146 -8.03 5.77 25.82
CA PRO A 146 -7.66 4.85 26.89
C PRO A 146 -7.23 3.45 26.44
N GLU A 147 -7.50 3.06 25.20
CA GLU A 147 -7.09 1.75 24.67
C GLU A 147 -5.64 1.76 24.19
N LYS A 148 -5.17 2.89 23.65
CA LYS A 148 -3.82 3.01 23.06
C LYS A 148 -2.87 3.88 23.86
N LEU A 149 -3.38 4.78 24.68
CA LEU A 149 -2.59 5.74 25.42
C LEU A 149 -2.65 5.47 26.92
N ILE A 150 -1.53 5.72 27.60
CA ILE A 150 -1.46 5.71 29.05
C ILE A 150 -0.95 7.07 29.57
N PRO A 151 -1.50 7.58 30.69
CA PRO A 151 -0.95 8.77 31.34
C PRO A 151 0.49 8.49 31.76
N THR A 152 1.38 9.44 31.55
CA THR A 152 2.82 9.35 31.86
C THR A 152 3.24 10.64 32.55
N PRO A 153 3.84 10.60 33.75
CA PRO A 153 4.29 11.80 34.43
C PRO A 153 5.46 12.45 33.69
N LEU A 154 5.37 13.76 33.47
CA LEU A 154 6.43 14.58 32.90
C LEU A 154 7.05 15.42 34.01
N ILE A 155 8.25 15.00 34.44
CA ILE A 155 8.97 15.60 35.57
C ILE A 155 10.20 16.37 35.06
N GLY A 156 10.11 17.70 35.09
CA GLY A 156 11.20 18.60 34.70
C GLY A 156 11.40 18.73 33.19
N PHE A 157 12.34 19.61 32.81
CA PHE A 157 12.63 19.91 31.41
C PHE A 157 13.33 18.76 30.65
N GLN A 158 14.03 17.88 31.37
CA GLN A 158 14.70 16.72 30.78
C GLN A 158 13.69 15.78 30.11
N GLU A 159 12.53 15.57 30.74
CA GLU A 159 11.51 14.69 30.20
C GLU A 159 10.77 15.31 28.99
N LEU A 160 10.62 16.64 28.97
CA LEU A 160 10.14 17.36 27.79
C LEU A 160 11.12 17.25 26.62
N SER A 161 12.42 17.47 26.88
CA SER A 161 13.47 17.29 25.88
C SER A 161 13.49 15.86 25.33
N ARG A 162 13.35 14.85 26.21
CA ARG A 162 13.24 13.44 25.82
C ARG A 162 12.05 13.20 24.89
N ARG A 163 10.91 13.81 25.20
CA ARG A 163 9.70 13.69 24.37
C ARG A 163 9.89 14.34 23.01
N THR A 164 10.49 15.53 22.93
CA THR A 164 10.81 16.19 21.66
C THR A 164 11.73 15.34 20.80
N LYS A 165 12.78 14.73 21.38
CA LYS A 165 13.67 13.82 20.66
C LYS A 165 12.94 12.57 20.14
N CYS A 166 12.05 12.00 20.95
CA CYS A 166 11.20 10.89 20.51
C CYS A 166 10.30 11.30 19.33
N GLN A 167 9.70 12.49 19.37
CA GLN A 167 8.85 12.99 18.29
C GLN A 167 9.63 13.22 17.00
N GLU A 168 10.81 13.86 17.08
CA GLU A 168 11.71 14.04 15.94
C GLU A 168 12.05 12.69 15.27
N TYR A 169 12.30 11.65 16.07
CA TYR A 169 12.55 10.30 15.57
C TYR A 169 11.34 9.72 14.85
N GLU A 170 10.15 9.71 15.47
CA GLU A 170 8.94 9.15 14.84
C GLU A 170 8.55 9.91 13.57
N THR A 171 8.64 11.24 13.57
CA THR A 171 8.37 12.06 12.36
C THR A 171 9.31 11.69 11.22
N LYS A 172 10.60 11.45 11.49
CA LYS A 172 11.54 10.98 10.47
C LYS A 172 11.18 9.59 9.95
N GLN A 173 10.71 8.68 10.81
CA GLN A 173 10.26 7.35 10.37
C GLN A 173 9.01 7.43 9.50
N HIS A 174 8.04 8.27 9.87
CA HIS A 174 6.85 8.52 9.06
C HIS A 174 7.20 9.10 7.69
N GLN A 175 8.10 10.08 7.65
CA GLN A 175 8.56 10.68 6.40
C GLN A 175 9.19 9.63 5.47
N LYS A 176 10.09 8.78 5.99
CA LYS A 176 10.67 7.67 5.21
C LYS A 176 9.63 6.69 4.69
N ARG A 177 8.59 6.39 5.47
CA ARG A 177 7.50 5.51 5.02
C ARG A 177 6.68 6.13 3.91
N LEU A 178 6.41 7.43 3.99
CA LEU A 178 5.73 8.17 2.91
C LEU A 178 6.57 8.21 1.63
N GLU A 179 7.89 8.35 1.74
CA GLU A 179 8.81 8.29 0.60
C GLU A 179 8.74 6.91 -0.08
N ILE A 180 8.82 5.81 0.68
CA ILE A 180 8.70 4.45 0.12
C ILE A 180 7.36 4.27 -0.61
N ILE A 181 6.24 4.69 0.00
CA ILE A 181 4.91 4.59 -0.62
C ILE A 181 4.85 5.43 -1.90
N SER A 182 5.44 6.62 -1.90
CA SER A 182 5.52 7.48 -3.09
C SER A 182 6.30 6.82 -4.22
N ASP A 183 7.44 6.20 -3.90
CA ASP A 183 8.26 5.48 -4.87
C ASP A 183 7.51 4.27 -5.45
N ASP A 184 6.82 3.49 -4.60
CA ASP A 184 5.99 2.36 -5.02
C ASP A 184 4.86 2.80 -5.97
N ILE A 185 4.20 3.93 -5.68
CA ILE A 185 3.16 4.51 -6.55
C ILE A 185 3.76 4.96 -7.89
N ALA A 186 4.95 5.57 -7.88
CA ALA A 186 5.63 5.99 -9.10
C ALA A 186 6.00 4.79 -9.98
N GLU A 187 6.51 3.71 -9.37
CA GLU A 187 6.79 2.45 -10.06
C GLU A 187 5.52 1.82 -10.64
N LEU A 188 4.44 1.76 -9.85
CA LEU A 188 3.16 1.21 -10.29
C LEU A 188 2.61 1.99 -11.49
N ASN A 189 2.69 3.31 -11.48
CA ASN A 189 2.28 4.16 -12.60
C ASN A 189 3.09 3.88 -13.86
N ARG A 190 4.42 3.75 -13.73
CA ARG A 190 5.30 3.38 -14.87
C ARG A 190 4.94 2.01 -15.45
N ASN A 191 4.65 1.04 -14.59
CA ASN A 191 4.23 -0.30 -14.97
C ASN A 191 2.86 -0.28 -15.64
N HIS A 192 1.93 0.55 -15.15
CA HIS A 192 0.62 0.74 -15.75
C HIS A 192 0.74 1.26 -17.19
N THR A 193 1.49 2.34 -17.43
CA THR A 193 1.70 2.89 -18.79
C THR A 193 2.29 1.83 -19.74
N THR A 194 3.27 1.06 -19.28
CA THR A 194 3.87 -0.02 -20.07
C THR A 194 2.86 -1.12 -20.39
N THR A 195 2.01 -1.47 -19.42
CA THR A 195 0.97 -2.50 -19.58
C THR A 195 -0.09 -2.06 -20.56
N VAL A 196 -0.53 -0.80 -20.52
CA VAL A 196 -1.48 -0.23 -21.48
C VAL A 196 -0.93 -0.31 -22.91
N ALA A 197 0.35 0.01 -23.13
CA ALA A 197 0.98 -0.13 -24.43
C ALA A 197 0.99 -1.59 -24.93
N LYS A 198 1.32 -2.55 -24.05
CA LYS A 198 1.26 -3.98 -24.37
C LYS A 198 -0.15 -4.45 -24.70
N ILE A 199 -1.17 -3.98 -23.97
CA ILE A 199 -2.58 -4.29 -24.27
C ILE A 199 -2.94 -3.80 -25.68
N ALA A 200 -2.55 -2.58 -26.05
CA ALA A 200 -2.80 -2.05 -27.39
C ALA A 200 -2.09 -2.89 -28.48
N GLU A 201 -0.85 -3.28 -28.24
CA GLU A 201 -0.10 -4.17 -29.15
C GLU A 201 -0.78 -5.53 -29.31
N HIS A 202 -1.18 -6.17 -28.21
CA HIS A 202 -1.86 -7.45 -28.23
C HIS A 202 -3.22 -7.38 -28.92
N LYS A 203 -3.98 -6.29 -28.73
CA LYS A 203 -5.22 -6.05 -29.49
C LYS A 203 -4.97 -5.97 -31.00
N ARG A 204 -3.92 -5.26 -31.42
CA ARG A 204 -3.52 -5.20 -32.84
C ARG A 204 -3.12 -6.57 -33.36
N LYS A 205 -2.35 -7.33 -32.59
CA LYS A 205 -1.90 -8.67 -32.97
C LYS A 205 -3.06 -9.65 -33.07
N LEU A 206 -4.01 -9.57 -32.14
CA LEU A 206 -5.23 -10.37 -32.18
C LEU A 206 -6.01 -10.12 -33.47
N LEU A 207 -6.20 -8.86 -33.86
CA LEU A 207 -6.89 -8.51 -35.11
C LEU A 207 -6.16 -9.07 -36.34
N GLU A 208 -4.82 -8.93 -36.39
CA GLU A 208 -4.01 -9.51 -37.47
C GLU A 208 -4.18 -11.04 -37.55
N LEU A 209 -4.10 -11.73 -36.41
CA LEU A 209 -4.25 -13.18 -36.33
C LEU A 209 -5.67 -13.62 -36.71
N GLN A 210 -6.71 -12.91 -36.27
CA GLN A 210 -8.09 -13.17 -36.68
C GLN A 210 -8.24 -13.11 -38.20
N HIS A 211 -7.68 -12.09 -38.86
CA HIS A 211 -7.67 -12.00 -40.32
C HIS A 211 -6.89 -13.15 -40.98
N ARG A 212 -5.75 -13.55 -40.41
CA ARG A 212 -4.96 -14.67 -40.94
C ARG A 212 -5.70 -16.00 -40.80
N VAL A 213 -6.32 -16.25 -39.65
CA VAL A 213 -7.14 -17.44 -39.41
C VAL A 213 -8.30 -17.48 -40.40
N LEU A 214 -9.00 -16.36 -40.59
CA LEU A 214 -10.08 -16.27 -41.56
C LEU A 214 -9.59 -16.59 -42.99
N LYS A 215 -8.44 -16.07 -43.42
CA LYS A 215 -7.86 -16.38 -44.74
C LYS A 215 -7.54 -17.86 -44.90
N VAL A 216 -6.95 -18.49 -43.88
CA VAL A 216 -6.64 -19.92 -43.89
C VAL A 216 -7.92 -20.75 -43.96
N LEU A 217 -8.93 -20.41 -43.15
CA LEU A 217 -10.24 -21.07 -43.17
C LEU A 217 -10.91 -20.96 -44.55
N VAL A 218 -10.91 -19.78 -45.17
CA VAL A 218 -11.44 -19.58 -46.52
C VAL A 218 -10.71 -20.45 -47.53
N HIS A 219 -9.38 -20.47 -47.51
CA HIS A 219 -8.60 -21.29 -48.45
C HIS A 219 -8.83 -22.79 -48.26
N GLN A 220 -8.93 -23.23 -46.99
CA GLN A 220 -9.23 -24.61 -46.64
C GLN A 220 -10.64 -25.02 -47.11
N GLU A 221 -11.65 -24.18 -46.88
CA GLU A 221 -13.02 -24.44 -47.34
C GLU A 221 -13.10 -24.52 -48.86
N ILE A 222 -12.47 -23.59 -49.58
CA ILE A 222 -12.38 -23.65 -51.05
C ILE A 222 -11.77 -24.98 -51.47
N THR A 223 -10.59 -25.32 -50.95
CA THR A 223 -9.86 -26.55 -51.33
C THR A 223 -10.66 -27.82 -51.03
N ARG A 224 -11.33 -27.87 -49.87
CA ARG A 224 -12.18 -29.01 -49.47
C ARG A 224 -13.41 -29.16 -50.35
N LYS A 225 -13.98 -28.05 -50.83
CA LYS A 225 -15.23 -28.01 -51.61
C LYS A 225 -15.01 -27.94 -53.12
N MET A 226 -13.75 -27.89 -53.59
CA MET A 226 -13.42 -27.97 -55.00
C MET A 226 -14.11 -29.18 -55.66
N GLY A 227 -14.86 -28.94 -56.73
CA GLY A 227 -15.53 -30.00 -57.51
C GLY A 227 -16.90 -30.43 -56.97
N TYR A 228 -17.35 -29.90 -55.83
CA TYR A 228 -18.74 -30.05 -55.38
C TYR A 228 -19.63 -28.96 -55.97
N ALA A 229 -20.92 -29.26 -56.12
CA ALA A 229 -21.91 -28.24 -56.47
C ALA A 229 -22.11 -27.25 -55.30
N ILE A 230 -22.43 -26.00 -55.63
CA ILE A 230 -22.71 -24.93 -54.65
C ILE A 230 -23.86 -25.39 -53.74
N GLN A 231 -23.64 -25.30 -52.43
CA GLN A 231 -24.60 -25.72 -51.43
C GLN A 231 -25.55 -24.58 -51.06
N ALA A 232 -26.74 -24.90 -50.54
CA ALA A 232 -27.72 -23.90 -50.14
C ALA A 232 -27.18 -22.91 -49.09
N ASP A 233 -26.36 -23.38 -48.15
CA ASP A 233 -25.75 -22.53 -47.11
C ASP A 233 -24.71 -21.54 -47.68
N GLU A 234 -23.99 -21.95 -48.73
CA GLU A 234 -23.02 -21.10 -49.42
C GLU A 234 -23.73 -19.99 -50.20
N GLU A 235 -24.85 -20.32 -50.84
CA GLU A 235 -25.70 -19.34 -51.52
C GLU A 235 -26.29 -18.32 -50.53
N GLN A 236 -26.74 -18.77 -49.35
CA GLN A 236 -27.20 -17.86 -48.29
C GLN A 236 -26.07 -16.94 -47.79
N LEU A 237 -24.85 -17.44 -47.65
CA LEU A 237 -23.70 -16.64 -47.26
C LEU A 237 -23.34 -15.60 -48.34
N ARG A 238 -23.37 -16.02 -49.62
CA ARG A 238 -23.14 -15.14 -50.78
C ARG A 238 -24.11 -13.97 -50.79
N ILE A 239 -25.40 -14.24 -50.65
CA ILE A 239 -26.46 -13.21 -50.62
C ILE A 239 -26.19 -12.19 -49.49
N LYS A 240 -25.83 -12.67 -48.29
CA LYS A 240 -25.50 -11.78 -47.16
C LYS A 240 -24.29 -10.89 -47.44
N LEU A 241 -23.23 -11.44 -48.02
CA LEU A 241 -22.01 -10.70 -48.36
C LEU A 241 -22.25 -9.67 -49.48
N GLU A 242 -23.04 -10.03 -50.49
CA GLU A 242 -23.44 -9.13 -51.58
C GLU A 242 -24.28 -7.95 -51.04
N ALA A 243 -25.21 -8.20 -50.12
CA ALA A 243 -25.98 -7.15 -49.46
C ALA A 243 -25.10 -6.15 -48.70
N ILE A 244 -24.16 -6.66 -47.88
CA ILE A 244 -23.19 -5.82 -47.13
C ILE A 244 -22.31 -5.02 -48.10
N GLN A 245 -21.82 -5.66 -49.17
CA GLN A 245 -20.98 -4.99 -50.15
C GLN A 245 -21.74 -3.89 -50.89
N ALA A 246 -23.00 -4.11 -51.26
CA ALA A 246 -23.85 -3.12 -51.91
C ALA A 246 -24.08 -1.90 -51.00
N GLU A 247 -24.37 -2.13 -49.72
CA GLU A 247 -24.55 -1.08 -48.72
C GLU A 247 -23.27 -0.24 -48.54
N LEU A 248 -22.10 -0.89 -48.42
CA LEU A 248 -20.80 -0.20 -48.29
C LEU A 248 -20.41 0.56 -49.56
N SER A 249 -20.81 0.07 -50.73
CA SER A 249 -20.47 0.64 -52.03
C SER A 249 -21.40 1.78 -52.46
N ALA A 250 -22.52 1.97 -51.76
CA ALA A 250 -23.50 3.02 -52.05
C ALA A 250 -22.83 4.42 -52.02
N PRO A 251 -22.81 5.17 -53.14
CA PRO A 251 -22.02 6.41 -53.27
C PRO A 251 -22.34 7.50 -52.24
N THR A 252 -23.60 7.57 -51.80
CA THR A 252 -24.13 8.64 -50.94
C THR A 252 -24.21 8.29 -49.46
N GLN A 253 -23.94 7.04 -49.07
CA GLN A 253 -23.93 6.65 -47.67
C GLN A 253 -22.56 6.91 -47.05
N PHE A 254 -21.71 5.90 -46.89
CA PHE A 254 -20.52 6.04 -46.05
C PHE A 254 -19.42 6.94 -46.64
N LYS A 255 -19.08 6.76 -47.92
CA LYS A 255 -17.97 7.50 -48.55
C LYS A 255 -18.29 8.98 -48.76
N GLY A 256 -19.55 9.31 -49.07
CA GLY A 256 -20.03 10.68 -49.21
C GLY A 256 -19.96 11.44 -47.88
N HIS A 257 -20.59 10.88 -46.84
CA HIS A 257 -20.60 11.49 -45.50
C HIS A 257 -19.18 11.61 -44.90
N LEU A 258 -18.30 10.61 -45.08
CA LEU A 258 -16.91 10.72 -44.59
C LEU A 258 -16.14 11.86 -45.26
N LYS A 259 -16.31 12.04 -46.57
CA LYS A 259 -15.66 13.14 -47.31
C LYS A 259 -16.21 14.49 -46.86
N GLU A 260 -17.51 14.58 -46.65
CA GLU A 260 -18.16 15.78 -46.14
C GLU A 260 -17.65 16.14 -44.74
N LEU A 261 -17.67 15.20 -43.79
CA LEU A 261 -17.13 15.39 -42.44
C LEU A 261 -15.66 15.81 -42.46
N THR A 262 -14.84 15.13 -43.28
CA THR A 262 -13.42 15.49 -43.42
C THR A 262 -13.24 16.90 -43.98
N SER A 263 -14.09 17.32 -44.92
CA SER A 263 -14.09 18.67 -45.47
C SER A 263 -14.52 19.70 -44.44
N GLN A 264 -15.59 19.43 -43.69
CA GLN A 264 -16.08 20.30 -42.62
C GLN A 264 -15.02 20.50 -41.53
N ILE A 265 -14.36 19.43 -41.07
CA ILE A 265 -13.26 19.52 -40.08
C ILE A 265 -12.12 20.39 -40.61
N ARG A 266 -11.72 20.22 -41.88
CA ARG A 266 -10.67 21.04 -42.49
C ARG A 266 -11.06 22.52 -42.56
N MET A 267 -12.29 22.82 -42.95
CA MET A 267 -12.79 24.18 -43.03
C MET A 267 -12.88 24.82 -41.64
N GLN A 268 -13.37 24.09 -40.64
CA GLN A 268 -13.47 24.56 -39.26
C GLN A 268 -12.09 24.84 -38.66
N ASN A 269 -11.11 23.96 -38.85
CA ASN A 269 -9.74 24.18 -38.37
C ASN A 269 -9.11 25.44 -38.99
N TYR A 270 -9.42 25.74 -40.25
CA TYR A 270 -8.95 26.97 -40.91
C TYR A 270 -9.65 28.23 -40.37
N GLN A 271 -10.92 28.11 -39.94
CA GLN A 271 -11.64 29.22 -39.29
C GLN A 271 -11.17 29.42 -37.85
N THR A 272 -10.92 28.35 -37.11
CA THR A 272 -10.46 28.41 -35.71
C THR A 272 -9.04 28.99 -35.58
N SER A 273 -8.13 28.73 -36.52
CA SER A 273 -6.78 29.33 -36.49
C SER A 273 -6.77 30.85 -36.69
N VAL A 274 -7.80 31.41 -37.32
CA VAL A 274 -7.95 32.87 -37.55
C VAL A 274 -8.55 33.57 -36.32
N PHE A 275 -9.20 32.82 -35.42
CA PHE A 275 -9.86 33.33 -34.21
C PHE A 275 -9.01 33.23 -32.92
N GLU A 276 -7.72 32.88 -33.00
CA GLU A 276 -6.79 32.84 -31.84
C GLU A 276 -6.48 34.23 -31.20
N GLY A 277 -7.33 35.23 -31.42
CA GLY A 277 -7.14 36.61 -30.95
C GLY A 277 -7.58 36.88 -29.50
N GLU A 278 -8.52 36.11 -28.94
CA GLU A 278 -9.01 36.35 -27.57
C GLU A 278 -8.83 35.12 -26.68
N ARG A 279 -7.71 35.10 -25.94
CA ARG A 279 -7.47 34.11 -24.88
C ARG A 279 -8.19 34.54 -23.60
N TYR A 280 -9.45 34.15 -23.45
CA TYR A 280 -10.06 34.10 -22.12
C TYR A 280 -9.30 33.06 -21.29
N CYS A 281 -8.47 33.52 -20.35
CA CYS A 281 -7.78 32.66 -19.40
C CYS A 281 -8.68 32.48 -18.18
N MET A 282 -9.17 31.25 -17.94
CA MET A 282 -9.79 30.93 -16.65
C MET A 282 -8.76 31.08 -15.53
N ASP A 283 -9.20 31.61 -14.40
CA ASP A 283 -8.38 31.69 -13.20
C ASP A 283 -8.06 30.28 -12.65
N GLU A 284 -6.90 30.13 -12.01
CA GLU A 284 -6.43 28.82 -11.53
C GLU A 284 -7.26 28.25 -10.37
N VAL A 285 -7.90 29.10 -9.55
CA VAL A 285 -8.79 28.66 -8.47
C VAL A 285 -10.07 28.06 -9.05
N SER A 286 -10.72 28.74 -10.00
CA SER A 286 -11.89 28.17 -10.70
C SER A 286 -11.56 26.85 -11.40
N LYS A 287 -10.33 26.69 -11.92
CA LYS A 287 -9.91 25.41 -12.53
C LYS A 287 -9.83 24.29 -11.51
N GLU A 288 -9.29 24.54 -10.32
CA GLU A 288 -9.19 23.51 -9.28
C GLU A 288 -10.57 23.16 -8.73
N GLU A 289 -11.47 24.14 -8.54
CA GLU A 289 -12.86 23.89 -8.14
C GLU A 289 -13.62 23.05 -9.18
N ILE A 290 -13.50 23.40 -10.47
CA ILE A 290 -14.08 22.62 -11.56
C ILE A 290 -13.51 21.20 -11.57
N LYS A 291 -12.21 21.03 -11.34
CA LYS A 291 -11.56 19.72 -11.28
C LYS A 291 -12.07 18.88 -10.12
N GLU A 292 -12.20 19.45 -8.92
CA GLU A 292 -12.79 18.74 -7.77
C GLU A 292 -14.23 18.32 -8.04
N GLN A 293 -15.04 19.22 -8.62
CA GLN A 293 -16.43 18.91 -8.96
C GLN A 293 -16.52 17.81 -10.02
N LEU A 294 -15.67 17.86 -11.06
CA LEU A 294 -15.61 16.82 -12.09
C LEU A 294 -15.15 15.47 -11.53
N LEU A 295 -14.20 15.46 -10.59
CA LEU A 295 -13.78 14.23 -9.89
C LEU A 295 -14.95 13.63 -9.10
N SER A 296 -15.67 14.44 -8.32
CA SER A 296 -16.83 13.98 -7.56
C SER A 296 -17.94 13.43 -8.49
N GLN A 297 -18.19 14.09 -9.62
CA GLN A 297 -19.14 13.61 -10.62
C GLN A 297 -18.67 12.30 -11.27
N GLN A 298 -17.39 12.17 -11.58
CA GLN A 298 -16.83 10.94 -12.15
C GLN A 298 -16.96 9.75 -11.20
N GLU A 299 -16.72 9.95 -9.91
CA GLU A 299 -16.92 8.93 -8.87
C GLU A 299 -18.40 8.53 -8.76
N GLY A 300 -19.30 9.52 -8.70
CA GLY A 300 -20.74 9.28 -8.67
C GLY A 300 -21.25 8.50 -9.89
N ILE A 301 -20.79 8.86 -11.09
CA ILE A 301 -21.12 8.15 -12.32
C ILE A 301 -20.56 6.72 -12.31
N SER A 302 -19.32 6.51 -11.83
CA SER A 302 -18.75 5.16 -11.69
C SER A 302 -19.58 4.28 -10.76
N LEU A 303 -20.03 4.83 -9.63
CA LEU A 303 -20.89 4.10 -8.70
C LEU A 303 -22.22 3.72 -9.35
N LEU A 304 -22.88 4.65 -10.04
CA LEU A 304 -24.13 4.40 -10.76
C LEU A 304 -23.96 3.32 -11.84
N ILE A 305 -22.84 3.35 -12.58
CA ILE A 305 -22.51 2.33 -13.58
C ILE A 305 -22.37 0.95 -12.93
N ASN A 306 -21.75 0.87 -11.76
CA ASN A 306 -21.59 -0.40 -11.05
C ASN A 306 -22.93 -0.95 -10.57
N ILE A 307 -23.78 -0.11 -9.97
CA ILE A 307 -25.14 -0.50 -9.56
C ILE A 307 -25.94 -1.01 -10.76
N ILE A 308 -25.95 -0.29 -11.87
CA ILE A 308 -26.67 -0.72 -13.08
C ILE A 308 -26.15 -2.06 -13.61
N LYS A 309 -24.83 -2.31 -13.52
CA LYS A 309 -24.25 -3.59 -13.94
C LYS A 309 -24.67 -4.74 -13.03
N GLU A 310 -24.71 -4.51 -11.72
CA GLU A 310 -25.19 -5.47 -10.72
C GLU A 310 -26.68 -5.76 -10.95
N ASP A 311 -27.52 -4.72 -11.07
CA ASP A 311 -28.94 -4.86 -11.34
C ASP A 311 -29.21 -5.62 -12.66
N MET A 312 -28.43 -5.36 -13.72
CA MET A 312 -28.53 -6.11 -14.97
C MET A 312 -28.12 -7.58 -14.83
N ALA A 313 -27.16 -7.89 -13.96
CA ALA A 313 -26.78 -9.27 -13.67
C ALA A 313 -27.90 -10.00 -12.91
N ASP A 314 -28.46 -9.34 -11.90
CA ASP A 314 -29.58 -9.87 -11.12
C ASP A 314 -30.83 -10.10 -11.98
N LEU A 315 -31.16 -9.16 -12.88
CA LEU A 315 -32.26 -9.33 -13.82
C LEU A 315 -32.07 -10.53 -14.75
N LYS A 316 -30.83 -10.80 -15.21
CA LYS A 316 -30.54 -12.01 -16.00
C LYS A 316 -30.74 -13.28 -15.18
N THR A 317 -30.31 -13.29 -13.92
CA THR A 317 -30.53 -14.44 -13.04
C THR A 317 -32.03 -14.67 -12.81
N ILE A 318 -32.82 -13.61 -12.64
CA ILE A 318 -34.28 -13.72 -12.52
C ILE A 318 -34.90 -14.25 -13.82
N GLU A 319 -34.47 -13.76 -14.98
CA GLU A 319 -34.93 -14.24 -16.28
C GLU A 319 -34.63 -15.74 -16.48
N GLU A 320 -33.42 -16.19 -16.11
CA GLU A 320 -33.03 -17.60 -16.16
C GLU A 320 -33.90 -18.47 -15.23
N ILE A 321 -34.16 -18.03 -13.99
CA ILE A 321 -35.02 -18.75 -13.04
C ILE A 321 -36.46 -18.85 -13.56
N ILE A 322 -37.02 -17.77 -14.11
CA ILE A 322 -38.38 -17.76 -14.68
C ILE A 322 -38.47 -18.68 -15.89
N ASN A 323 -37.45 -18.69 -16.76
CA ASN A 323 -37.38 -19.58 -17.91
C ASN A 323 -37.25 -21.06 -17.49
N GLU A 324 -36.49 -21.35 -16.43
CA GLU A 324 -36.43 -22.71 -15.87
C GLU A 324 -37.77 -23.15 -15.25
N GLU A 325 -38.44 -22.28 -14.49
CA GLU A 325 -39.74 -22.62 -13.90
C GLU A 325 -40.82 -22.83 -14.96
N THR A 326 -40.84 -22.02 -16.02
CA THR A 326 -41.78 -22.18 -17.13
C THR A 326 -41.47 -23.43 -17.97
N ALA A 327 -40.20 -23.82 -18.11
CA ALA A 327 -39.81 -25.08 -18.71
C ALA A 327 -40.20 -26.31 -17.86
N ARG A 328 -40.11 -26.23 -16.53
CA ARG A 328 -40.56 -27.31 -15.62
C ARG A 328 -42.08 -27.48 -15.54
N ARG A 329 -42.85 -26.44 -15.87
CA ARG A 329 -44.33 -26.46 -15.88
C ARG A 329 -44.93 -26.93 -17.22
N ARG A 330 -44.12 -27.16 -18.25
CA ARG A 330 -44.53 -27.72 -19.56
C ARG A 330 -44.21 -29.20 -19.64
#